data_AF-A0A1C4A4N9-F1
#
_entry.id   AF-A0A1C4A4N9-F1
#
_cell.length_a   1.000
_cell.length_b   1.000
_cell.length_c   1.000
_cell.angle_alpha   90.00
_cell.angle_beta   90.00
_cell.angle_gamma   90.00
#
_symmetry.space_group_name_H-M   'P 1'
#
loop_
_entity.id
_entity.type
_entity.pdbx_description
1 polymer ?
#
loop_
_entity_poly.entity_id
_entity_poly.type
_entity_poly.pdbx_seq_one_letter_code
_entity_poly.pdbx_strand_id
1 'polypeptide(L)'
;MENYYFIRRKSDQAYPLIKEVGYEPENDDRNATLVYLEFNDPIPRRPVMADFLSGPEIYITDKIVEVIKTFSSKVVRFIDTELITPKGDLIEDYFCLKTEHRYHAMDKEKSEFKKTRRVYLIKKLVLDRKVLSRFRWKND
;
A
#
# COMPACT_ATOMS: atom_id res chain seq x y z
N MET A 1 -22.45 -10.80 -5.98
CA MET A 1 -21.30 -10.65 -6.91
C MET A 1 -20.33 -9.69 -6.26
N GLU A 2 -19.08 -10.10 -6.03
CA GLU A 2 -18.07 -9.26 -5.39
C GLU A 2 -17.38 -8.36 -6.43
N ASN A 3 -17.34 -7.06 -6.11
CA ASN A 3 -16.63 -6.06 -6.89
C ASN A 3 -15.23 -5.84 -6.31
N TYR A 4 -14.25 -5.68 -7.19
CA TYR A 4 -12.85 -5.46 -6.81
C TYR A 4 -12.42 -4.08 -7.28
N TYR A 5 -11.67 -3.38 -6.44
CA TYR A 5 -11.26 -2.01 -6.68
C TYR A 5 -9.74 -1.88 -6.50
N PHE A 6 -9.14 -0.94 -7.22
CA PHE A 6 -7.78 -0.52 -6.94
C PHE A 6 -7.80 0.58 -5.87
N ILE A 7 -7.03 0.38 -4.81
CA ILE A 7 -6.72 1.46 -3.88
C ILE A 7 -5.60 2.29 -4.50
N ARG A 8 -5.83 3.60 -4.65
CA ARG A 8 -4.83 4.53 -5.18
C ARG A 8 -5.00 5.90 -4.55
N ARG A 9 -3.89 6.61 -4.44
CA ARG A 9 -3.89 8.06 -4.16
C ARG A 9 -4.70 8.78 -5.24
N LYS A 10 -5.41 9.83 -4.87
CA LYS A 10 -5.97 10.77 -5.83
C LYS A 10 -4.81 11.33 -6.68
N SER A 11 -4.93 11.30 -8.00
CA SER A 11 -3.88 11.77 -8.93
C SER A 11 -3.83 13.31 -8.99
N ASP A 12 -3.49 13.90 -7.86
CA ASP A 12 -3.50 15.34 -7.59
C ASP A 12 -2.13 15.74 -7.02
N GLN A 13 -1.58 16.86 -7.45
CA GLN A 13 -0.23 17.30 -7.08
C GLN A 13 -0.13 17.76 -5.61
N ALA A 14 -1.24 17.88 -4.90
CA ALA A 14 -1.24 18.25 -3.48
C ALA A 14 -0.83 17.12 -2.54
N TYR A 15 -0.96 15.85 -2.94
CA TYR A 15 -0.67 14.71 -2.06
C TYR A 15 0.76 14.22 -2.29
N PRO A 16 1.60 14.16 -1.25
CA PRO A 16 2.99 13.75 -1.40
C PRO A 16 3.09 12.27 -1.79
N LEU A 17 4.17 11.94 -2.50
CA LEU A 17 4.65 10.57 -2.60
C LEU A 17 5.60 10.31 -1.45
N ILE A 18 5.63 9.07 -0.98
CA ILE A 18 6.48 8.63 0.12
C ILE A 18 7.56 7.70 -0.44
N LYS A 19 8.77 7.81 0.10
CA LYS A 19 9.86 6.84 -0.10
C LYS A 19 10.25 6.24 1.25
N GLU A 20 10.60 4.96 1.23
CA GLU A 20 11.24 4.28 2.36
C GLU A 20 12.72 4.60 2.32
N VAL A 21 13.28 5.04 3.45
CA VAL A 21 14.70 5.38 3.58
C VAL A 21 15.44 4.44 4.54
N GLY A 22 14.71 3.63 5.31
CA GLY A 22 15.26 2.63 6.20
C GLY A 22 14.15 1.87 6.93
N TYR A 23 14.53 0.91 7.76
CA TYR A 23 13.63 0.12 8.59
C TYR A 23 14.40 -0.54 9.72
N GLU A 24 13.69 -0.92 10.78
CA GLU A 24 14.22 -1.68 11.91
C GLU A 24 13.58 -3.06 12.00
N PRO A 25 14.34 -4.15 12.19
CA PRO A 25 15.80 -4.20 12.16
C PRO A 25 16.34 -3.96 10.74
N GLU A 26 17.53 -3.36 10.64
CA GLU A 26 18.16 -3.07 9.36
C GLU A 26 18.32 -4.33 8.50
N ASN A 27 18.12 -4.20 7.18
CA ASN A 27 18.26 -5.26 6.19
C ASN A 27 17.30 -6.48 6.30
N ASP A 28 16.33 -6.47 7.22
CA ASP A 28 15.17 -7.37 7.23
C ASP A 28 13.81 -6.63 7.06
N ASP A 29 13.46 -6.28 5.82
CA ASP A 29 12.17 -5.65 5.48
C ASP A 29 10.95 -6.53 5.78
N ARG A 30 11.16 -7.86 5.89
CA ARG A 30 10.10 -8.83 6.16
C ARG A 30 9.72 -8.81 7.61
N ASN A 31 10.68 -8.68 8.52
CA ASN A 31 10.44 -8.65 9.96
C ASN A 31 10.50 -7.24 10.53
N ALA A 32 10.42 -6.21 9.68
CA ALA A 32 10.43 -4.83 10.11
C ALA A 32 9.33 -4.56 11.16
N THR A 33 9.73 -3.92 12.25
CA THR A 33 8.89 -3.38 13.32
C THR A 33 8.70 -1.87 13.19
N LEU A 34 9.62 -1.19 12.50
CA LEU A 34 9.55 0.24 12.20
C LEU A 34 10.01 0.49 10.75
N VAL A 35 9.36 1.43 10.06
CA VAL A 35 9.78 1.89 8.72
C VAL A 35 10.04 3.40 8.75
N TYR A 36 11.24 3.79 8.32
CA TYR A 36 11.62 5.20 8.20
C TYR A 36 11.22 5.74 6.83
N LEU A 37 10.50 6.86 6.84
CA LEU A 37 9.87 7.43 5.65
C LEU A 37 10.28 8.89 5.45
N GLU A 38 10.33 9.28 4.18
CA GLU A 38 10.49 10.66 3.76
C GLU A 38 9.57 10.97 2.58
N PHE A 39 9.39 12.27 2.32
CA PHE A 39 8.73 12.71 1.10
C PHE A 39 9.62 12.40 -0.11
N ASN A 40 8.99 11.95 -1.18
CA ASN A 40 9.63 11.69 -2.46
C ASN A 40 9.26 12.74 -3.50
N ASP A 41 10.16 12.98 -4.45
CA ASP A 41 9.92 13.95 -5.51
C ASP A 41 8.81 13.52 -6.49
N PRO A 42 8.03 14.49 -7.03
CA PRO A 42 8.06 15.91 -6.69
C PRO A 42 7.34 16.21 -5.36
N ILE A 43 7.95 17.06 -4.53
CA ILE A 43 7.39 17.48 -3.25
C ILE A 43 6.36 18.61 -3.46
N PRO A 44 5.10 18.45 -3.02
CA PRO A 44 4.10 19.51 -3.10
C PRO A 44 4.48 20.73 -2.27
N ARG A 45 4.24 21.95 -2.78
CA ARG A 45 4.48 23.19 -2.01
C ARG A 45 3.63 23.29 -0.73
N ARG A 46 2.42 22.72 -0.77
CA ARG A 46 1.47 22.64 0.36
C ARG A 46 0.92 21.21 0.41
N PRO A 47 1.67 20.28 1.01
CA PRO A 47 1.28 18.88 1.01
C PRO A 47 0.01 18.68 1.84
N VAL A 48 -0.91 17.88 1.31
CA VAL A 48 -2.09 17.41 2.03
C VAL A 48 -1.78 16.03 2.60
N MET A 49 -1.72 15.95 3.93
CA MET A 49 -1.57 14.70 4.66
C MET A 49 -2.94 14.03 4.76
N ALA A 50 -3.14 12.95 4.00
CA ALA A 50 -4.38 12.20 3.97
C ALA A 50 -4.27 10.93 4.81
N ASP A 51 -5.41 10.34 5.17
CA ASP A 51 -5.50 9.04 5.85
C ASP A 51 -4.82 7.88 5.08
N PHE A 52 -4.51 8.09 3.79
CA PHE A 52 -3.78 7.17 2.92
C PHE A 52 -2.67 7.93 2.18
N LEU A 53 -1.44 7.44 2.28
CA LEU A 53 -0.28 7.91 1.53
C LEU A 53 0.25 6.80 0.62
N SER A 54 0.79 7.21 -0.53
CA SER A 54 1.30 6.29 -1.55
C SER A 54 2.81 6.32 -1.61
N GLY A 55 3.43 5.14 -1.53
CA GLY A 55 4.86 4.94 -1.80
C GLY A 55 5.11 3.53 -2.32
N PRO A 56 6.27 2.92 -1.99
CA PRO A 56 6.55 1.52 -2.30
C PRO A 56 5.50 0.56 -1.75
N GLU A 57 4.94 0.88 -0.58
CA GLU A 57 3.82 0.17 0.06
C GLU A 57 2.66 1.15 0.34
N ILE A 58 1.68 0.68 1.11
CA ILE A 58 0.52 1.47 1.55
C ILE A 58 0.80 1.99 2.96
N TYR A 59 0.71 3.31 3.16
CA TYR A 59 0.80 3.92 4.48
C TYR A 59 -0.52 4.56 4.86
N ILE A 60 -1.01 4.28 6.05
CA ILE A 60 -2.36 4.62 6.49
C ILE A 60 -2.39 5.07 7.94
N THR A 61 -3.33 5.93 8.30
CA THR A 61 -3.54 6.35 9.69
C THR A 61 -4.20 5.27 10.53
N ASP A 62 -4.08 5.40 11.85
CA ASP A 62 -4.75 4.56 12.86
C ASP A 62 -6.25 4.36 12.58
N LYS A 63 -6.93 5.42 12.13
CA LYS A 63 -8.34 5.41 11.74
C LYS A 63 -8.64 4.36 10.67
N ILE A 64 -7.78 4.23 9.66
CA ILE A 64 -7.95 3.23 8.59
C ILE A 64 -7.51 1.86 9.08
N VAL A 65 -6.48 1.78 9.93
CA VAL A 65 -6.05 0.53 10.58
C VAL A 65 -7.22 -0.12 11.33
N GLU A 66 -7.93 0.66 12.15
CA GLU A 66 -9.09 0.17 12.92
C GLU A 66 -10.20 -0.32 12.01
N VAL A 67 -10.48 0.39 10.89
CA VAL A 67 -11.43 -0.08 9.88
C VAL A 67 -10.99 -1.43 9.29
N ILE A 68 -9.73 -1.58 8.89
CA ILE A 68 -9.23 -2.83 8.27
C ILE A 68 -9.26 -4.01 9.26
N LYS A 69 -8.92 -3.77 10.53
CA LYS A 69 -8.95 -4.80 11.58
C LYS A 69 -10.33 -5.44 11.74
N THR A 70 -11.43 -4.71 11.45
CA THR A 70 -12.79 -5.27 11.53
C THR A 70 -13.07 -6.39 10.53
N PHE A 71 -12.32 -6.52 9.44
CA PHE A 71 -12.58 -7.53 8.40
C PHE A 71 -11.35 -8.32 7.90
N SER A 72 -10.13 -7.96 8.28
CA SER A 72 -8.92 -8.56 7.67
C SER A 72 -7.75 -8.86 8.62
N SER A 73 -7.99 -8.96 9.94
CA SER A 73 -6.93 -9.03 10.96
C SER A 73 -5.92 -10.18 10.82
N LYS A 74 -6.23 -11.26 10.08
CA LYS A 74 -5.37 -12.45 9.96
C LYS A 74 -4.39 -12.45 8.76
N VAL A 75 -4.52 -11.49 7.83
CA VAL A 75 -3.79 -11.54 6.54
C VAL A 75 -2.93 -10.28 6.30
N VAL A 76 -3.02 -9.32 7.21
CA VAL A 76 -2.30 -8.06 7.15
C VAL A 76 -1.55 -7.81 8.44
N ARG A 77 -0.40 -7.16 8.32
CA ARG A 77 0.38 -6.63 9.43
C ARG A 77 0.49 -5.12 9.26
N PHE A 78 0.40 -4.43 10.38
CA PHE A 78 0.63 -3.00 10.47
C PHE A 78 1.97 -2.80 11.16
N ILE A 79 2.86 -2.05 10.53
CA ILE A 79 4.20 -1.74 11.04
C ILE A 79 4.24 -0.25 11.31
N ASP A 80 4.81 0.15 12.45
CA ASP A 80 4.94 1.55 12.82
C ASP A 80 5.80 2.30 11.81
N THR A 81 5.60 3.61 11.71
CA THR A 81 6.40 4.44 10.80
C THR A 81 6.82 5.75 11.46
N GLU A 82 7.99 6.22 11.07
CA GLU A 82 8.48 7.56 11.36
C GLU A 82 8.65 8.32 10.05
N LEU A 83 7.79 9.30 9.81
CA LEU A 83 7.81 10.11 8.59
C LEU A 83 8.42 11.48 8.87
N ILE A 84 9.56 11.76 8.26
CA ILE A 84 10.21 13.08 8.29
C ILE A 84 9.74 13.92 7.09
N THR A 85 9.15 15.08 7.39
CA THR A 85 8.75 16.05 6.36
C THR A 85 9.96 16.83 5.82
N PRO A 86 9.84 17.52 4.68
CA PRO A 86 10.92 18.37 4.15
C PRO A 86 11.33 19.52 5.08
N LYS A 87 10.52 19.84 6.10
CA LYS A 87 10.83 20.87 7.11
C LYS A 87 11.52 20.29 8.35
N GLY A 88 11.68 18.97 8.43
CA GLY A 88 12.21 18.28 9.60
C GLY A 88 11.16 17.88 10.64
N ASP A 89 9.88 18.13 10.39
CA ASP A 89 8.81 17.68 11.29
C ASP A 89 8.71 16.14 11.25
N LEU A 90 8.63 15.50 12.42
CA LEU A 90 8.38 14.07 12.58
C LEU A 90 6.88 13.80 12.71
N ILE A 91 6.38 12.80 11.98
CA ILE A 91 4.99 12.33 12.02
C ILE A 91 4.99 10.82 12.26
N GLU A 92 4.34 10.39 13.34
CA GLU A 92 4.27 8.98 13.78
C GLU A 92 2.85 8.40 13.65
N ASP A 93 1.91 9.17 13.09
CA ASP A 93 0.48 8.79 13.00
C ASP A 93 0.18 7.77 11.87
N TYR A 94 1.21 7.30 11.17
CA TYR A 94 1.08 6.41 10.01
C TYR A 94 1.62 5.01 10.29
N PHE A 95 1.00 4.03 9.64
CA PHE A 95 1.36 2.62 9.68
C PHE A 95 1.58 2.10 8.26
N CYS A 96 2.64 1.33 8.06
CA CYS A 96 2.86 0.58 6.83
C CYS A 96 2.01 -0.69 6.86
N LEU A 97 1.10 -0.81 5.90
CA LEU A 97 0.28 -2.00 5.69
C LEU A 97 1.04 -3.02 4.84
N LYS A 98 1.45 -4.13 5.46
CA LYS A 98 2.02 -5.29 4.76
C LYS A 98 0.97 -6.39 4.63
N THR A 99 0.85 -6.95 3.44
CA THR A 99 0.08 -8.17 3.20
C THR A 99 1.00 -9.37 3.30
N GLU A 100 0.67 -10.34 4.15
CA GLU A 100 1.51 -11.54 4.36
C GLU A 100 1.52 -12.47 3.14
N HIS A 101 0.58 -12.28 2.21
CA HIS A 101 0.49 -13.07 1.00
C HIS A 101 0.25 -12.20 -0.25
N ARG A 102 1.18 -12.29 -1.21
CA ARG A 102 1.03 -11.67 -2.53
C ARG A 102 0.56 -12.72 -3.53
N TYR A 103 -0.58 -12.48 -4.17
CA TYR A 103 -1.18 -13.41 -5.13
C TYR A 103 -1.16 -12.86 -6.55
N HIS A 104 -0.81 -13.72 -7.51
CA HIS A 104 -0.91 -13.41 -8.92
C HIS A 104 -2.36 -13.63 -9.42
N ALA A 105 -3.25 -12.70 -9.10
CA ALA A 105 -4.67 -12.80 -9.41
C ALA A 105 -5.07 -12.19 -10.77
N MET A 106 -4.12 -11.70 -11.57
CA MET A 106 -4.39 -11.22 -12.93
C MET A 106 -4.46 -12.40 -13.91
N ASP A 107 -5.61 -12.58 -14.57
CA ASP A 107 -5.76 -13.49 -15.70
C ASP A 107 -5.02 -12.87 -16.91
N LYS A 108 -3.80 -13.34 -17.15
CA LYS A 108 -2.91 -12.78 -18.18
C LYS A 108 -3.42 -13.02 -19.62
N GLU A 109 -4.24 -14.03 -19.83
CA GLU A 109 -4.78 -14.37 -21.16
C GLU A 109 -5.94 -13.45 -21.53
N LYS A 110 -6.74 -13.04 -20.53
CA LYS A 110 -7.93 -12.19 -20.75
C LYS A 110 -7.71 -10.71 -20.47
N SER A 111 -6.57 -10.36 -19.85
CA SER A 111 -6.17 -8.97 -19.58
C SER A 111 -5.43 -8.37 -20.77
N GLU A 112 -5.62 -7.07 -21.02
CA GLU A 112 -4.84 -6.31 -21.99
C GLU A 112 -3.88 -5.39 -21.22
N PHE A 113 -2.58 -5.70 -21.30
CA PHE A 113 -1.55 -4.93 -20.62
C PHE A 113 -0.21 -4.97 -21.37
N LYS A 114 0.66 -4.00 -21.08
CA LYS A 114 2.09 -4.05 -21.43
C LYS A 114 2.90 -4.06 -20.15
N LYS A 115 3.90 -4.94 -20.05
CA LYS A 115 4.83 -4.96 -18.92
C LYS A 115 6.17 -4.35 -19.34
N THR A 116 6.63 -3.35 -18.60
CA THR A 116 7.95 -2.73 -18.80
C THR A 116 8.68 -2.69 -17.46
N ARG A 117 9.75 -3.48 -17.32
CA ARG A 117 10.45 -3.70 -16.04
C ARG A 117 9.48 -4.11 -14.92
N ARG A 118 9.34 -3.27 -13.88
CA ARG A 118 8.46 -3.46 -12.72
C ARG A 118 7.08 -2.78 -12.89
N VAL A 119 6.81 -2.15 -14.03
CA VAL A 119 5.59 -1.37 -14.28
C VAL A 119 4.68 -2.11 -15.26
N TYR A 120 3.37 -2.05 -14.99
CA TYR A 120 2.32 -2.57 -15.87
C TYR A 120 1.48 -1.41 -16.40
N LEU A 121 1.39 -1.29 -17.72
CA LEU A 121 0.45 -0.41 -18.40
C LEU A 121 -0.82 -1.22 -18.71
N ILE A 122 -1.84 -1.06 -17.88
CA ILE A 122 -3.08 -1.86 -17.93
C ILE A 122 -4.14 -1.10 -18.71
N LYS A 123 -4.67 -1.70 -19.78
CA LYS A 123 -5.86 -1.20 -20.49
C LYS A 123 -7.13 -1.94 -20.07
N LYS A 124 -7.01 -3.24 -19.82
CA LYS A 124 -8.07 -4.10 -19.30
C LYS A 124 -7.49 -5.06 -18.28
N LEU A 125 -8.03 -5.06 -17.06
CA LEU A 125 -7.70 -6.07 -16.04
C LEU A 125 -8.84 -7.06 -15.90
N VAL A 126 -8.54 -8.34 -16.08
CA VAL A 126 -9.43 -9.44 -15.72
C VAL A 126 -8.80 -10.20 -14.57
N LEU A 127 -9.57 -10.41 -13.50
CA LEU A 127 -9.12 -11.18 -12.35
C LEU A 127 -9.40 -12.67 -12.55
N ASP A 128 -8.42 -13.50 -12.23
CA ASP A 128 -8.56 -14.96 -12.21
C ASP A 128 -9.43 -15.38 -11.01
N ARG A 129 -10.68 -15.71 -11.30
CA ARG A 129 -11.65 -16.15 -10.29
C ARG A 129 -11.27 -17.48 -9.63
N LYS A 130 -10.53 -18.35 -10.29
CA LYS A 130 -10.06 -19.63 -9.71
C LYS A 130 -8.99 -19.39 -8.65
N VAL A 131 -8.11 -18.41 -8.88
CA VAL A 131 -7.14 -17.99 -7.86
C VAL A 131 -7.88 -17.36 -6.68
N LEU A 132 -8.78 -16.41 -6.94
CA LEU A 132 -9.53 -15.72 -5.89
C LEU A 132 -10.45 -16.65 -5.08
N SER A 133 -11.06 -17.66 -5.70
CA SER A 133 -11.96 -18.59 -5.00
C SER A 133 -11.27 -19.42 -3.93
N ARG A 134 -9.94 -19.60 -4.01
CA ARG A 134 -9.15 -20.30 -2.98
C ARG A 134 -9.10 -19.53 -1.66
N PHE A 135 -9.38 -18.24 -1.70
CA PHE A 135 -9.32 -17.32 -0.56
C PHE A 135 -10.69 -16.78 -0.20
N ARG A 136 -11.78 -17.40 -0.69
CA ARG A 136 -13.11 -17.09 -0.18
C ARG A 136 -13.09 -17.33 1.32
N TRP A 137 -13.07 -16.21 2.05
CA TRP A 137 -13.25 -16.15 3.49
C TRP A 137 -14.47 -17.01 3.81
N LYS A 138 -14.25 -18.17 4.44
CA LYS A 138 -15.29 -18.76 5.25
C LYS A 138 -15.43 -17.81 6.43
N ASN A 139 -16.49 -17.01 6.41
CA ASN A 139 -16.98 -16.36 7.60
C ASN A 139 -17.58 -17.47 8.47
N ASP A 140 -16.71 -18.19 9.18
CA ASP A 140 -17.09 -19.02 10.32
C ASP A 140 -16.95 -18.16 11.59
#